data_AF-A0A1F6FN64-F1
#
_entry.id   AF-A0A1F6FN64-F1
#
_cell.length_a   1.000
_cell.length_b   1.000
_cell.length_c   1.000
_cell.angle_alpha   90.00
_cell.angle_beta   90.00
_cell.angle_gamma   90.00
#
_symmetry.space_group_name_H-M   'P 1'
#
loop_
_entity.id
_entity.type
_entity.pdbx_description
1 polymer ?
#
loop_
_entity_poly.entity_id
_entity_poly.type
_entity_poly.pdbx_seq_one_letter_code
_entity_poly.pdbx_strand_id
1 'polypeptide(L)'
;MSEKEQKENIENTPTKETARQELKEKFGIEDTSAFRVALQSGDIDKCEKWLQYIINNKEQFPQYQSTWDNWLKDRKQEISQQELFKKFGMRKTADFCQTLEKGKVKEAKEWLQYILDNRDQFPQYNDNWFKDRQRELEQAQK
;
A
#
# COMPACT_ATOMS: atom_id res chain seq x y z
N MET A 1 31.35 -46.85 -13.68
CA MET A 1 29.94 -46.48 -13.43
C MET A 1 29.74 -46.60 -11.93
N SER A 2 29.65 -45.47 -11.21
CA SER A 2 29.50 -45.47 -9.76
C SER A 2 28.23 -44.73 -9.37
N GLU A 3 27.40 -45.45 -8.63
CA GLU A 3 26.15 -45.05 -7.99
C GLU A 3 26.34 -43.89 -7.00
N LYS A 4 26.49 -42.66 -7.49
CA LYS A 4 26.43 -41.44 -6.65
C LYS A 4 25.55 -40.32 -7.20
N GLU A 5 24.74 -40.60 -8.21
CA GLU A 5 23.67 -39.69 -8.64
C GLU A 5 22.34 -40.19 -8.08
N GLN A 6 22.11 -39.99 -6.78
CA GLN A 6 20.77 -39.94 -6.25
C GLN A 6 20.74 -39.31 -4.85
N LYS A 7 19.94 -38.23 -4.76
CA LYS A 7 19.37 -37.58 -3.57
C LYS A 7 20.18 -36.43 -2.95
N GLU A 8 19.92 -35.23 -3.47
CA GLU A 8 19.65 -34.05 -2.64
C GLU A 8 18.69 -33.12 -3.40
N ASN A 9 17.45 -33.58 -3.60
CA ASN A 9 16.33 -32.67 -3.80
C ASN A 9 15.85 -32.30 -2.39
N ILE A 10 16.63 -31.47 -1.69
CA ILE A 10 16.15 -30.83 -0.47
C ILE A 10 15.08 -29.87 -0.96
N GLU A 11 13.81 -30.13 -0.64
CA GLU A 11 12.78 -29.10 -0.62
C GLU A 11 13.24 -28.01 0.36
N ASN A 12 14.10 -27.10 -0.13
CA ASN A 12 14.55 -25.92 0.58
C ASN A 12 13.36 -24.97 0.63
N THR A 13 12.42 -25.28 1.50
CA THR A 13 11.31 -24.38 1.83
C THR A 13 11.98 -23.09 2.34
N PRO A 14 11.78 -21.94 1.66
CA PRO A 14 12.46 -20.72 2.02
C PRO A 14 12.23 -20.40 3.49
N THR A 15 13.30 -20.16 4.25
CA THR A 15 13.15 -19.75 5.64
C THR A 15 12.74 -18.27 5.69
N LYS A 16 12.15 -17.84 6.82
CA LYS A 16 11.85 -16.42 7.04
C LYS A 16 13.11 -15.55 6.94
N GLU A 17 14.27 -16.07 7.36
CA GLU A 17 15.54 -15.34 7.34
C GLU A 17 16.05 -15.15 5.91
N THR A 18 16.06 -16.22 5.11
CA THR A 18 16.48 -16.14 3.70
C THR A 18 15.56 -15.23 2.89
N ALA A 19 14.24 -15.28 3.13
CA ALA A 19 13.27 -14.41 2.46
C ALA A 19 13.47 -12.92 2.83
N ARG A 20 13.80 -12.62 4.10
CA ARG A 20 14.11 -11.24 4.53
C ARG A 20 15.40 -10.72 3.91
N GLN A 21 16.44 -11.54 3.88
CA GLN A 21 17.73 -11.18 3.27
C GLN A 21 17.55 -10.87 1.78
N GLU A 22 16.78 -11.69 1.07
CA GLU A 22 16.47 -11.45 -0.35
C GLU A 22 15.77 -10.11 -0.58
N LEU A 23 14.75 -9.78 0.24
CA LEU A 23 14.06 -8.48 0.13
C LEU A 23 15.00 -7.30 0.44
N LYS A 24 15.92 -7.49 1.40
CA LYS A 24 16.96 -6.50 1.72
C LYS A 24 17.94 -6.30 0.57
N GLU A 25 18.38 -7.37 -0.09
CA GLU A 25 19.33 -7.26 -1.20
C GLU A 25 18.70 -6.64 -2.45
N LYS A 26 17.46 -7.02 -2.77
CA LYS A 26 16.76 -6.53 -3.97
C LYS A 26 16.22 -5.12 -3.82
N PHE A 27 15.69 -4.80 -2.64
CA PHE A 27 14.96 -3.56 -2.41
C PHE A 27 15.54 -2.73 -1.27
N GLY A 28 16.49 -3.22 -0.46
CA GLY A 28 16.88 -2.51 0.76
C GLY A 28 15.74 -2.42 1.80
N ILE A 29 14.70 -3.25 1.67
CA ILE A 29 13.51 -3.28 2.54
C ILE A 29 13.36 -4.72 3.02
N GLU A 30 13.86 -5.02 4.21
CA GLU A 30 13.92 -6.41 4.70
C GLU A 30 12.58 -6.93 5.25
N ASP A 31 11.70 -6.03 5.68
CA ASP A 31 10.39 -6.39 6.25
C ASP A 31 9.37 -5.23 6.20
N THR A 32 8.22 -5.45 6.83
CA THR A 32 7.12 -4.47 6.93
C THR A 32 7.49 -3.20 7.71
N SER A 33 8.40 -3.28 8.68
CA SER A 33 8.85 -2.10 9.42
C SER A 33 9.72 -1.22 8.52
N ALA A 34 10.68 -1.82 7.82
CA ALA A 34 11.49 -1.12 6.82
C ALA A 34 10.64 -0.55 5.67
N PHE A 35 9.58 -1.28 5.26
CA PHE A 35 8.63 -0.83 4.25
C PHE A 35 7.94 0.47 4.66
N ARG A 36 7.46 0.56 5.91
CA ARG A 36 6.80 1.76 6.43
C ARG A 36 7.74 2.94 6.50
N VAL A 37 9.01 2.72 6.85
CA VAL A 37 10.03 3.77 6.84
C VAL A 37 10.25 4.29 5.42
N ALA A 38 10.48 3.40 4.45
CA ALA A 38 10.64 3.78 3.04
C ALA A 38 9.41 4.54 2.50
N LEU A 39 8.21 4.09 2.86
CA LEU A 39 6.97 4.73 2.45
C LEU A 39 6.84 6.15 3.03
N GLN A 40 7.19 6.34 4.30
CA GLN A 40 7.20 7.66 4.95
C GLN A 40 8.24 8.60 4.35
N SER A 41 9.38 8.06 3.89
CA SER A 41 10.40 8.82 3.16
C SER A 41 9.98 9.21 1.73
N GLY A 42 8.86 8.67 1.23
CA GLY A 42 8.32 9.00 -0.08
C GLY A 42 8.77 8.05 -1.21
N ASP A 43 9.43 6.94 -0.88
CA ASP A 43 9.90 5.93 -1.84
C ASP A 43 8.76 5.00 -2.30
N ILE A 44 7.64 5.57 -2.78
CA ILE A 44 6.41 4.84 -3.13
C ILE A 44 6.69 3.77 -4.19
N ASP A 45 7.32 4.13 -5.32
CA ASP A 45 7.62 3.21 -6.43
C ASP A 45 8.43 1.98 -5.97
N LYS A 46 9.29 2.18 -4.97
CA LYS A 46 10.12 1.12 -4.38
C LYS A 46 9.29 0.20 -3.49
N CYS A 47 8.40 0.77 -2.68
CA CYS A 47 7.40 0.05 -1.89
C CYS A 47 6.46 -0.77 -2.78
N GLU A 48 6.02 -0.23 -3.91
CA GLU A 48 5.18 -0.95 -4.88
C GLU A 48 5.92 -2.15 -5.49
N LYS A 49 7.16 -1.95 -5.96
CA LYS A 49 7.99 -3.04 -6.50
C LYS A 49 8.24 -4.13 -5.46
N TRP A 50 8.52 -3.74 -4.22
CA TRP A 50 8.68 -4.67 -3.10
C TRP A 50 7.41 -5.48 -2.84
N LEU A 51 6.25 -4.82 -2.81
CA LEU A 51 4.97 -5.48 -2.58
C LEU A 51 4.61 -6.43 -3.73
N GLN A 52 4.78 -5.99 -4.98
CA GLN A 52 4.54 -6.81 -6.17
C GLN A 52 5.46 -8.03 -6.22
N TYR A 53 6.72 -7.88 -5.81
CA TYR A 53 7.63 -9.01 -5.71
C TYR A 53 7.12 -10.09 -4.75
N ILE A 54 6.63 -9.67 -3.58
CA ILE A 54 6.07 -10.60 -2.58
C ILE A 54 4.78 -11.25 -3.10
N ILE A 55 3.91 -10.51 -3.79
CA ILE A 55 2.70 -11.07 -4.42
C ILE A 55 3.06 -12.15 -5.43
N ASN A 56 4.02 -11.86 -6.31
CA ASN A 56 4.43 -12.79 -7.39
C ASN A 56 5.16 -14.03 -6.86
N ASN A 57 5.72 -13.97 -5.65
CA ASN A 57 6.48 -15.05 -5.03
C ASN A 57 5.89 -15.45 -3.67
N LYS A 58 4.56 -15.37 -3.51
CA LYS A 58 3.84 -15.57 -2.23
C LYS A 58 4.31 -16.78 -1.43
N GLU A 59 4.57 -17.91 -2.10
CA GLU A 59 4.99 -19.16 -1.46
C GLU A 59 6.37 -19.07 -0.81
N GLN A 60 7.23 -18.15 -1.26
CA GLN A 60 8.58 -17.92 -0.74
C GLN A 60 8.60 -17.03 0.51
N PHE A 61 7.45 -16.50 0.92
CA PHE A 61 7.32 -15.58 2.05
C PHE A 61 6.48 -16.17 3.19
N PRO A 62 6.96 -17.22 3.88
CA PRO A 62 6.20 -17.90 4.94
C PRO A 62 5.82 -16.97 6.10
N GLN A 63 6.55 -15.87 6.31
CA GLN A 63 6.24 -14.88 7.35
C GLN A 63 4.90 -14.16 7.13
N TYR A 64 4.34 -14.15 5.93
CA TYR A 64 3.09 -13.44 5.61
C TYR A 64 1.92 -14.39 5.33
N GLN A 65 2.15 -15.70 5.21
CA GLN A 65 1.13 -16.64 4.74
C GLN A 65 -0.08 -16.73 5.67
N SER A 66 0.13 -16.78 6.99
CA SER A 66 -0.98 -16.91 7.96
C SER A 66 -1.88 -15.68 8.05
N THR A 67 -1.40 -14.52 7.57
CA THR A 67 -2.12 -13.24 7.62
C THR A 67 -2.25 -12.61 6.25
N TRP A 68 -2.09 -13.39 5.17
CA TRP A 68 -1.87 -12.89 3.81
C TRP A 68 -2.87 -11.83 3.37
N ASP A 69 -4.17 -12.12 3.51
CA ASP A 69 -5.21 -11.23 2.99
C ASP A 69 -5.24 -9.89 3.74
N ASN A 70 -5.16 -9.92 5.07
CA ASN A 70 -5.11 -8.71 5.89
C ASN A 70 -3.80 -7.95 5.67
N TRP A 71 -2.67 -8.67 5.63
CA TRP A 71 -1.36 -8.07 5.40
C TRP A 71 -1.29 -7.38 4.04
N LEU A 72 -1.76 -8.03 2.98
CA LEU A 72 -1.78 -7.49 1.62
C LEU A 72 -2.70 -6.26 1.53
N LYS A 73 -3.89 -6.36 2.14
CA LYS A 73 -4.83 -5.25 2.22
C LYS A 73 -4.21 -4.03 2.90
N ASP A 74 -3.57 -4.23 4.05
CA ASP A 74 -2.90 -3.16 4.79
C ASP A 74 -1.79 -2.51 3.97
N ARG A 75 -0.93 -3.30 3.30
CA ARG A 75 0.17 -2.76 2.48
C ARG A 75 -0.33 -1.94 1.30
N LYS A 76 -1.38 -2.42 0.61
CA LYS A 76 -2.02 -1.66 -0.48
C LYS A 76 -2.59 -0.34 0.05
N GLN A 77 -3.37 -0.40 1.13
CA GLN A 77 -3.96 0.79 1.74
C GLN A 77 -2.91 1.80 2.19
N GLU A 78 -1.80 1.35 2.79
CA GLU A 78 -0.69 2.23 3.18
C GLU A 78 -0.09 2.95 1.95
N ILE A 79 0.14 2.25 0.84
CA ILE A 79 0.62 2.86 -0.43
C ILE A 79 -0.35 3.91 -0.93
N SER A 80 -1.64 3.57 -1.06
CA SER A 80 -2.67 4.46 -1.58
C SER A 80 -2.83 5.73 -0.76
N GLN A 81 -2.73 5.61 0.57
CA GLN A 81 -2.77 6.75 1.48
C GLN A 81 -1.56 7.67 1.29
N GLN A 82 -0.38 7.11 1.05
CA GLN A 82 0.82 7.89 0.79
C GLN A 82 0.78 8.55 -0.59
N GLU A 83 0.24 7.89 -1.61
CA GLU A 83 0.01 8.47 -2.93
C GLU A 83 -1.00 9.62 -2.89
N LEU A 84 -2.12 9.43 -2.19
CA LEU A 84 -3.12 10.47 -1.95
C LEU A 84 -2.46 11.71 -1.32
N PHE A 85 -1.63 11.51 -0.30
CA PHE A 85 -0.91 12.59 0.34
C PHE A 85 0.11 13.25 -0.60
N LYS A 86 0.91 12.47 -1.34
CA LYS A 86 1.89 12.99 -2.29
C LYS A 86 1.24 13.83 -3.39
N LYS A 87 0.07 13.40 -3.87
CA LYS A 87 -0.66 14.05 -4.97
C LYS A 87 -1.38 15.32 -4.55
N PHE A 88 -1.97 15.34 -3.35
CA PHE A 88 -2.89 16.41 -2.95
C PHE A 88 -2.47 17.17 -1.69
N GLY A 89 -1.46 16.70 -0.96
CA GLY A 89 -1.10 17.25 0.36
C GLY A 89 -2.15 16.99 1.44
N MET A 90 -3.16 16.15 1.18
CA MET A 90 -4.28 15.86 2.07
C MET A 90 -4.30 14.37 2.46
N ARG A 91 -4.34 14.09 3.77
CA ARG A 91 -4.31 12.72 4.33
C ARG A 91 -5.66 12.26 4.87
N LYS A 92 -6.52 13.19 5.27
CA LYS A 92 -7.75 12.90 6.00
C LYS A 92 -8.83 13.94 5.72
N THR A 93 -10.05 13.62 6.16
CA THR A 93 -11.23 14.49 6.04
C THR A 93 -10.99 15.90 6.58
N ALA A 94 -10.23 16.05 7.67
CA ALA A 94 -9.92 17.37 8.21
C ALA A 94 -9.14 18.26 7.22
N ASP A 95 -8.21 17.67 6.46
CA ASP A 95 -7.42 18.41 5.47
C ASP A 95 -8.30 18.81 4.28
N PHE A 96 -9.25 17.93 3.90
CA PHE A 96 -10.27 18.23 2.90
C PHE A 96 -11.16 19.41 3.32
N CYS A 97 -11.68 19.42 4.56
CA CYS A 97 -12.52 20.52 5.05
C CYS A 97 -11.75 21.84 5.07
N GLN A 98 -10.50 21.85 5.56
CA GLN A 98 -9.65 23.04 5.54
C GLN A 98 -9.36 23.53 4.11
N THR A 99 -9.26 22.61 3.14
CA THR A 99 -9.06 22.95 1.72
C THR A 99 -10.31 23.61 1.14
N LEU A 100 -11.50 23.14 1.51
CA LEU A 100 -12.77 23.81 1.15
C LEU A 100 -12.89 25.20 1.77
N GLU A 101 -12.58 25.36 3.07
CA GLU A 101 -12.62 26.66 3.76
C GLU A 101 -11.70 27.70 3.11
N LYS A 102 -10.58 27.25 2.54
CA LYS A 102 -9.63 28.09 1.78
C LYS A 102 -10.09 28.41 0.36
N GLY A 103 -11.30 27.97 -0.04
CA GLY A 103 -11.84 28.17 -1.38
C GLY A 103 -11.18 27.31 -2.47
N LYS A 104 -10.35 26.33 -2.09
CA LYS A 104 -9.64 25.44 -3.02
C LYS A 104 -10.51 24.27 -3.48
N VAL A 105 -11.70 24.61 -3.98
CA VAL A 105 -12.77 23.64 -4.31
C VAL A 105 -12.32 22.62 -5.37
N LYS A 106 -11.53 23.04 -6.35
CA LYS A 106 -10.99 22.14 -7.39
C LYS A 106 -10.09 21.06 -6.78
N GLU A 107 -9.14 21.45 -5.92
CA GLU A 107 -8.22 20.51 -5.26
C GLU A 107 -9.00 19.50 -4.38
N ALA A 108 -9.99 19.98 -3.62
CA ALA A 108 -10.86 19.14 -2.80
C ALA A 108 -11.70 18.16 -3.64
N LYS A 109 -12.22 18.60 -4.80
CA LYS A 109 -12.95 17.74 -5.74
C LYS A 109 -12.07 16.63 -6.31
N GLU A 110 -10.87 16.96 -6.76
CA GLU A 110 -9.93 15.99 -7.34
C GLU A 110 -9.48 14.96 -6.30
N TRP A 111 -9.29 15.38 -5.05
CA TRP A 111 -9.00 14.48 -3.92
C TRP A 111 -10.16 13.52 -3.66
N LEU A 112 -11.40 14.01 -3.58
CA LEU A 112 -12.56 13.15 -3.37
C LEU A 112 -12.75 12.15 -4.52
N GLN A 113 -12.55 12.61 -5.77
CA GLN A 113 -12.63 11.76 -6.94
C GLN A 113 -11.57 10.66 -6.93
N TYR A 114 -10.33 10.96 -6.54
CA TYR A 114 -9.28 9.96 -6.44
C TYR A 114 -9.64 8.82 -5.48
N ILE A 115 -10.22 9.15 -4.34
CA ILE A 115 -10.66 8.15 -3.36
C ILE A 115 -11.82 7.32 -3.92
N LEU A 116 -12.74 7.95 -4.66
CA LEU A 116 -13.85 7.26 -5.30
C LEU A 116 -13.36 6.28 -6.39
N ASP A 117 -12.37 6.67 -7.18
CA ASP A 117 -11.77 5.84 -8.25
C ASP A 117 -10.98 4.65 -7.67
N ASN A 118 -10.49 4.75 -6.43
CA ASN A 118 -9.68 3.74 -5.74
C ASN A 118 -10.38 3.21 -4.48
N ARG A 119 -11.71 3.09 -4.53
CA ARG A 119 -12.57 2.88 -3.36
C ARG A 119 -12.20 1.66 -2.50
N ASP A 120 -11.73 0.59 -3.13
CA ASP A 120 -11.29 -0.64 -2.44
C ASP A 120 -10.08 -0.42 -1.52
N GLN A 121 -9.28 0.60 -1.82
CA GLN A 121 -8.06 0.97 -1.09
C GLN A 121 -8.34 1.93 0.08
N PHE A 122 -9.55 2.51 0.13
CA PHE A 122 -9.95 3.44 1.18
C PHE A 122 -11.22 2.97 1.93
N PRO A 123 -11.18 1.80 2.58
CA PRO A 123 -12.35 1.20 3.24
C PRO A 123 -12.91 2.05 4.40
N GLN A 124 -12.14 3.01 4.91
CA GLN A 124 -12.60 3.94 5.93
C GLN A 124 -13.65 4.96 5.42
N TYR A 125 -13.80 5.12 4.11
CA TYR A 125 -14.74 6.06 3.49
C TYR A 125 -15.90 5.31 2.85
N ASN A 126 -17.04 5.26 3.56
CA ASN A 126 -18.25 4.59 3.08
C ASN A 126 -19.13 5.51 2.22
N ASP A 127 -20.19 4.97 1.62
CA ASP A 127 -21.11 5.72 0.74
C ASP A 127 -21.74 6.94 1.41
N ASN A 128 -22.09 6.84 2.69
CA ASN A 128 -22.70 7.95 3.41
C ASN A 128 -21.70 9.09 3.59
N TRP A 129 -20.45 8.76 3.96
CA TRP A 129 -19.38 9.74 4.03
C TRP A 129 -19.15 10.42 2.67
N PHE A 130 -19.13 9.67 1.57
CA PHE A 130 -18.98 10.26 0.24
C PHE A 130 -20.12 11.21 -0.12
N LYS A 131 -21.38 10.82 0.14
CA LYS A 131 -22.56 11.67 -0.09
C LYS A 131 -22.46 12.99 0.67
N ASP A 132 -22.03 12.95 1.93
CA ASP A 132 -21.88 14.16 2.74
C ASP A 132 -20.80 15.09 2.17
N ARG A 133 -19.63 14.54 1.82
CA ARG A 133 -18.52 15.31 1.22
C ARG A 133 -18.86 15.88 -0.16
N GLN A 134 -19.65 15.16 -0.94
CA GLN A 134 -20.11 15.62 -2.24
C GLN A 134 -21.10 16.79 -2.11
N ARG A 135 -21.99 16.75 -1.11
CA ARG A 135 -22.88 17.87 -0.78
C ARG A 135 -22.10 19.12 -0.33
N GLU A 136 -21.06 18.94 0.48
CA GLU A 136 -20.19 20.04 0.90
C GLU A 136 -19.46 20.70 -0.28
N LEU A 137 -18.99 19.90 -1.25
CA LEU A 137 -18.41 20.41 -2.48
C LEU A 137 -19.43 21.24 -3.29
N GLU A 138 -20.65 20.75 -3.43
CA GLU A 138 -21.72 21.48 -4.14
C GLU A 138 -22.08 22.79 -3.45
N GLN A 139 -22.07 22.83 -2.12
CA GLN A 139 -22.31 24.04 -1.33
C GLN A 139 -21.18 25.05 -1.49
N ALA A 140 -19.92 24.61 -1.51
CA ALA A 140 -18.75 25.47 -1.68
C ALA A 140 -18.59 26.04 -3.12
N GLN A 141 -19.33 25.50 -4.10
CA GLN A 141 -19.34 25.99 -5.49
C GLN A 141 -20.36 27.12 -5.75
N LYS A 142 -21.26 27.38 -4.79
CA LYS A 142 -22.28 28.43 -4.86
C LYS A 142 -21.74 29.75 -4.35
#